data_AF-A0A386AXI7-F1
#
_entry.id   AF-A0A386AXI7-F1
#
_cell.length_a   1.000
_cell.length_b   1.000
_cell.length_c   1.000
_cell.angle_alpha   90.00
_cell.angle_beta   90.00
_cell.angle_gamma   90.00
#
_symmetry.space_group_name_H-M   'P 1'
#
loop_
_entity.id
_entity.type
_entity.pdbx_description
1 polymer ?
#
loop_
_entity_poly.entity_id
_entity_poly.type
_entity_poly.pdbx_seq_one_letter_code
_entity_poly.pdbx_strand_id
1 'polypeptide(L)'
;MHRIASHHCGVDLQKEDILFVRRGSYRIGSVAIVSPFDKEVLLTSEITVLRVNNNNIGLTAFYLLFALSHEITQMQINNKVFIDTTFTNIGDRWKELEIPIFSETAIVKQITKNVADSILISAFFR
;
A
#
# COMPACT_ATOMS: atom_id res chain seq x y z
N MET A 1 11.27 -15.84 -36.08
CA MET A 1 11.05 -16.09 -34.65
C MET A 1 9.77 -15.38 -34.22
N HIS A 2 8.69 -16.13 -34.04
CA HIS A 2 7.41 -15.59 -33.58
C HIS A 2 7.55 -15.17 -32.11
N ARG A 3 7.40 -13.87 -31.82
CA ARG A 3 7.13 -13.38 -30.48
C ARG A 3 5.69 -13.76 -30.15
N ILE A 4 5.54 -14.83 -29.36
CA ILE A 4 4.26 -15.17 -28.75
C ILE A 4 3.91 -13.99 -27.85
N ALA A 5 2.76 -13.35 -28.08
CA ALA A 5 2.27 -12.28 -27.22
C ALA A 5 2.17 -12.82 -25.78
N SER A 6 3.04 -12.32 -24.90
CA SER A 6 2.97 -12.61 -23.47
C SER A 6 1.65 -12.04 -22.96
N HIS A 7 0.67 -12.91 -22.74
CA HIS A 7 -0.50 -12.59 -21.93
C HIS A 7 0.02 -12.18 -20.55
N HIS A 8 0.08 -10.88 -20.28
CA HIS A 8 0.36 -10.37 -18.94
C HIS A 8 -0.90 -10.58 -18.08
N CYS A 9 -1.09 -11.81 -17.61
CA CYS A 9 -2.07 -12.14 -16.57
C CYS A 9 -1.47 -11.80 -15.20
N GLY A 10 -1.24 -10.51 -14.96
CA GLY A 10 -0.62 -9.99 -13.74
C GLY A 10 -0.97 -8.53 -13.53
N VAL A 11 -0.73 -8.02 -12.33
CA VAL A 11 -0.92 -6.59 -12.04
C VAL A 11 0.27 -5.82 -12.60
N ASP A 12 0.00 -4.79 -13.41
CA ASP A 12 1.01 -3.85 -13.91
C ASP A 12 1.43 -2.91 -12.77
N LEU A 13 2.51 -3.29 -12.08
CA LEU A 13 3.06 -2.52 -10.97
C LEU A 13 3.79 -1.28 -11.46
N GLN A 14 3.42 -0.15 -10.89
CA GLN A 14 4.02 1.15 -11.17
C GLN A 14 4.78 1.63 -9.95
N LYS A 15 5.76 2.51 -10.19
CA LYS A 15 6.46 3.23 -9.12
C LYS A 15 5.42 3.89 -8.20
N GLU A 16 5.67 3.85 -6.89
CA GLU A 16 4.82 4.44 -5.85
C GLU A 16 3.45 3.76 -5.64
N ASP A 17 3.18 2.63 -6.29
CA ASP A 17 2.07 1.79 -5.88
C ASP A 17 2.24 1.32 -4.42
N ILE A 18 1.13 1.25 -3.68
CA ILE A 18 1.11 0.74 -2.32
C ILE A 18 0.67 -0.72 -2.33
N LEU A 19 1.49 -1.59 -1.76
CA LEU A 19 1.17 -2.98 -1.52
C LEU A 19 0.57 -3.11 -0.12
N PHE A 20 -0.60 -3.72 -0.01
CA PHE A 20 -1.32 -3.94 1.24
C PHE A 20 -1.61 -5.42 1.43
N VAL A 21 -1.18 -6.00 2.55
CA VAL A 21 -1.40 -7.42 2.85
C VAL A 21 -2.79 -7.63 3.44
N ARG A 22 -3.65 -8.39 2.75
CA ARG A 22 -5.02 -8.73 3.20
C ARG A 22 -5.10 -10.04 3.97
N ARG A 23 -4.20 -10.97 3.71
CA ARG A 23 -4.24 -12.32 4.25
C ARG A 23 -2.81 -12.80 4.50
N GLY A 24 -2.57 -13.43 5.64
CA GLY A 24 -1.21 -13.85 6.02
C GLY A 24 -0.87 -13.67 7.50
N SER A 25 -1.73 -14.18 8.39
CA SER A 25 -1.46 -14.21 9.84
C SER A 25 -1.10 -12.84 10.40
N TYR A 26 0.12 -12.68 10.91
CA TYR A 26 0.63 -11.47 11.55
C TYR A 26 0.97 -10.34 10.56
N ARG A 27 0.94 -10.60 9.24
CA ARG A 27 1.28 -9.59 8.22
C ARG A 27 0.09 -8.79 7.73
N ILE A 28 -1.14 -9.16 8.08
CA ILE A 28 -2.33 -8.42 7.65
C ILE A 28 -2.22 -6.98 8.14
N GLY A 29 -2.42 -6.02 7.23
CA GLY A 29 -2.25 -4.59 7.51
C GLY A 29 -0.85 -4.03 7.24
N SER A 30 0.13 -4.90 6.98
CA SER A 30 1.45 -4.45 6.54
C SER A 30 1.33 -3.75 5.18
N VAL A 31 2.07 -2.64 5.04
CA VAL A 31 2.13 -1.85 3.83
C VAL A 31 3.56 -1.66 3.35
N ALA A 32 3.72 -1.59 2.03
CA ALA A 32 4.97 -1.26 1.38
C ALA A 32 4.71 -0.36 0.17
N ILE A 33 5.73 0.38 -0.26
CA ILE A 33 5.67 1.20 -1.47
C ILE A 33 6.59 0.61 -2.54
N VAL A 34 6.12 0.56 -3.78
CA VAL A 34 6.87 0.01 -4.91
C VAL A 34 7.97 0.95 -5.33
N SER A 35 9.20 0.45 -5.25
CA SER A 35 10.41 1.10 -5.74
C SER A 35 10.43 1.16 -7.27
N PRO A 36 11.09 2.17 -7.87
CA PRO A 36 11.30 2.20 -9.32
C PRO A 36 12.08 0.98 -9.86
N PHE A 37 12.79 0.24 -8.99
CA PHE A 37 13.57 -0.95 -9.36
C PHE A 37 12.78 -2.27 -9.27
N ASP A 38 11.65 -2.28 -8.57
CA ASP A 38 10.89 -3.50 -8.22
C ASP A 38 9.55 -3.60 -8.97
N LYS A 39 9.54 -3.23 -10.26
CA LYS A 39 8.32 -3.19 -11.08
C LYS A 39 7.94 -4.56 -11.68
N GLU A 40 8.91 -5.45 -11.83
CA GLU A 40 8.72 -6.76 -12.46
C GLU A 40 8.64 -7.85 -11.39
N VAL A 41 7.53 -7.87 -10.63
CA VAL A 41 7.32 -8.81 -9.51
C VAL A 41 6.01 -9.58 -9.69
N LEU A 42 6.05 -10.88 -9.40
CA LEU A 42 4.85 -11.72 -9.29
C LEU A 42 4.25 -11.57 -7.89
N LEU A 43 3.05 -11.01 -7.81
CA LEU A 43 2.29 -10.89 -6.57
C LEU A 43 1.29 -12.04 -6.42
N THR A 44 1.06 -12.45 -5.18
CA THR A 44 -0.02 -13.38 -4.83
C THR A 44 -1.33 -12.62 -4.62
N SER A 45 -2.46 -13.33 -4.63
CA SER A 45 -3.80 -12.72 -4.49
C SER A 45 -4.04 -12.13 -3.10
N GLU A 46 -3.25 -12.50 -2.10
CA GLU A 46 -3.28 -11.99 -0.74
C GLU A 46 -2.76 -10.55 -0.61
N ILE A 47 -2.04 -10.04 -1.62
CA ILE A 47 -1.53 -8.68 -1.65
C ILE A 47 -2.43 -7.85 -2.58
N THR A 48 -2.97 -6.76 -2.05
CA THR A 48 -3.69 -5.75 -2.83
C THR A 48 -2.75 -4.65 -3.25
N VAL A 49 -2.87 -4.22 -4.50
CA VAL A 49 -2.20 -3.03 -5.03
C VAL A 49 -3.15 -1.85 -4.96
N LEU A 50 -2.73 -0.77 -4.30
CA LEU A 50 -3.46 0.49 -4.20
C LEU A 50 -2.67 1.58 -4.92
N ARG A 51 -3.31 2.26 -5.87
CA ARG A 51 -2.72 3.37 -6.62
C ARG A 51 -3.45 4.66 -6.31
N VAL A 52 -2.70 5.69 -5.96
CA VAL A 52 -3.26 7.03 -5.75
C VAL A 52 -3.44 7.69 -7.12
N ASN A 53 -4.70 7.98 -7.46
CA ASN A 53 -5.04 8.76 -8.65
C ASN A 53 -5.04 10.26 -8.34
N ASN A 54 -5.06 11.09 -9.39
CA ASN A 54 -5.27 12.53 -9.26
C ASN A 54 -6.52 12.81 -8.42
N ASN A 55 -6.36 13.66 -7.42
CA ASN A 55 -7.39 13.95 -6.43
C ASN A 55 -7.28 15.40 -5.96
N ASN A 56 -8.38 15.94 -5.44
CA ASN A 56 -8.49 17.35 -5.06
C ASN A 56 -7.99 17.63 -3.64
N ILE A 57 -7.64 16.58 -2.88
CA ILE A 57 -7.23 16.68 -1.47
C ILE A 57 -5.70 16.67 -1.30
N GLY A 58 -4.95 16.50 -2.38
CA GLY A 58 -3.49 16.43 -2.34
C GLY A 58 -2.95 15.13 -1.73
N LEU A 59 -3.74 14.06 -1.73
CA LEU A 59 -3.30 12.74 -1.31
C LEU A 59 -2.20 12.26 -2.24
N THR A 60 -1.08 11.83 -1.66
CA THR A 60 0.07 11.26 -2.36
C THR A 60 0.27 9.81 -1.93
N ALA A 61 1.02 9.02 -2.69
CA ALA A 61 1.37 7.64 -2.32
C ALA A 61 2.11 7.59 -0.98
N PHE A 62 3.07 8.50 -0.75
CA PHE A 62 3.81 8.59 0.53
C PHE A 62 2.90 8.95 1.70
N TYR A 63 1.94 9.85 1.50
CA TYR A 63 0.96 10.14 2.55
C TYR A 63 0.05 8.93 2.81
N LEU A 64 -0.42 8.24 1.76
CA LEU A 64 -1.24 7.04 1.92
C LEU A 64 -0.49 5.94 2.67
N LEU A 65 0.81 5.76 2.39
CA LEU A 65 1.68 4.84 3.13
C LEU A 65 1.70 5.18 4.62
N PHE A 66 1.90 6.46 4.97
CA PHE A 66 1.82 6.93 6.36
C PHE A 66 0.46 6.65 6.97
N ALA A 67 -0.62 7.04 6.28
CA ALA A 67 -1.97 6.96 6.82
C ALA A 67 -2.40 5.51 7.07
N LEU A 68 -2.03 4.58 6.18
CA LEU A 68 -2.26 3.15 6.38
C LEU A 68 -1.36 2.57 7.48
N SER A 69 -0.13 3.07 7.64
CA SER A 69 0.78 2.66 8.72
C SER A 69 0.43 3.27 10.08
N HIS A 70 -0.47 4.25 10.11
CA HIS A 70 -0.81 5.00 11.31
C HIS A 70 -1.52 4.09 12.33
N GLU A 71 -1.22 4.30 13.62
CA GLU A 71 -1.74 3.47 14.72
C GLU A 71 -3.26 3.32 14.69
N ILE A 72 -3.99 4.43 14.49
CA ILE A 72 -5.46 4.43 14.41
C ILE A 72 -5.97 3.52 13.27
N THR A 73 -5.32 3.52 12.11
CA THR A 73 -5.71 2.65 10.99
C THR A 73 -5.32 1.20 11.25
N GLN A 74 -4.17 0.95 11.87
CA GLN A 74 -3.75 -0.40 12.28
C GLN A 74 -4.69 -0.99 13.36
N MET A 75 -5.17 -0.18 14.30
CA MET A 75 -6.19 -0.60 15.26
C MET A 75 -7.50 -1.02 14.56
N GLN A 76 -7.95 -0.25 13.57
CA GLN A 76 -9.12 -0.63 12.76
C GLN A 76 -8.91 -1.94 12.00
N ILE A 77 -7.73 -2.12 11.40
CA ILE A 77 -7.35 -3.36 10.71
C ILE A 77 -7.46 -4.54 11.67
N ASN A 78 -6.83 -4.46 12.85
CA ASN A 78 -6.84 -5.53 13.84
C ASN A 78 -8.26 -5.90 14.27
N ASN A 79 -9.14 -4.90 14.44
CA ASN A 79 -10.55 -5.12 14.79
C ASN A 79 -11.39 -5.72 13.63
N LYS A 80 -10.89 -5.63 12.40
CA LYS A 80 -11.55 -6.16 11.19
C LYS A 80 -10.99 -7.51 10.74
N VAL A 81 -9.86 -7.96 11.29
CA VAL A 81 -9.32 -9.30 11.05
C VAL A 81 -10.19 -10.37 11.72
N PHE A 82 -10.41 -11.47 11.03
CA PHE A 82 -11.11 -12.65 11.53
C PHE A 82 -10.40 -13.93 11.09
N ILE A 83 -10.75 -15.06 11.70
CA ILE A 83 -10.28 -16.38 11.27
C ILE A 83 -11.28 -16.92 10.25
N ASP A 84 -10.78 -17.14 9.03
CA ASP A 84 -11.50 -17.76 7.93
C ASP A 84 -11.06 -19.22 7.81
N THR A 85 -11.87 -20.13 8.34
CA THR A 85 -11.59 -21.56 8.54
C THR A 85 -10.35 -21.82 9.40
N THR A 86 -9.15 -21.74 8.83
CA THR A 86 -7.86 -22.00 9.49
C THR A 86 -6.86 -20.85 9.38
N PHE A 87 -7.13 -19.81 8.57
CA PHE A 87 -6.23 -18.70 8.34
C PHE A 87 -6.87 -17.37 8.69
N THR A 88 -6.07 -16.41 9.18
CA THR A 88 -6.59 -15.06 9.39
C THR A 88 -6.75 -14.32 8.06
N ASN A 89 -7.79 -13.48 8.00
CA ASN A 89 -8.17 -12.74 6.80
C ASN A 89 -8.86 -11.42 7.22
N ILE A 90 -8.73 -10.37 6.40
CA ILE A 90 -9.56 -9.15 6.51
C ILE A 90 -10.70 -9.11 5.48
N GLY A 91 -10.69 -10.02 4.50
CA GLY A 91 -11.73 -10.13 3.47
C GLY A 91 -11.82 -8.86 2.62
N ASP A 92 -13.02 -8.31 2.48
CA ASP A 92 -13.29 -7.01 1.83
C ASP A 92 -13.42 -5.85 2.82
N ARG A 93 -13.37 -6.12 4.13
CA ARG A 93 -13.56 -5.11 5.20
C ARG A 93 -12.44 -4.05 5.22
N TRP A 94 -11.31 -4.31 4.56
CA TRP A 94 -10.25 -3.32 4.35
C TRP A 94 -10.74 -2.10 3.55
N LYS A 95 -11.78 -2.24 2.72
CA LYS A 95 -12.39 -1.15 1.96
C LYS A 95 -13.16 -0.16 2.85
N GLU A 96 -13.50 -0.58 4.07
CA GLU A 96 -14.20 0.24 5.07
C GLU A 96 -13.21 0.95 6.02
N LEU A 97 -11.90 0.84 5.79
CA LEU A 97 -10.92 1.49 6.65
C LEU A 97 -10.99 3.00 6.47
N GLU A 98 -11.09 3.71 7.59
CA GLU A 98 -10.93 5.15 7.61
C GLU A 98 -9.45 5.48 7.82
N ILE A 99 -8.92 6.36 6.98
CA ILE A 99 -7.53 6.82 7.07
C ILE A 99 -7.47 8.25 7.61
N PRO A 100 -6.47 8.60 8.44
CA PRO A 100 -6.32 9.96 8.94
C PRO A 100 -5.92 10.90 7.81
N ILE A 101 -6.77 11.89 7.53
CA ILE A 101 -6.51 12.95 6.56
C ILE A 101 -6.57 14.30 7.26
N PHE A 102 -5.47 15.05 7.21
CA PHE A 102 -5.44 16.43 7.71
C PHE A 102 -6.11 17.38 6.71
N SER A 103 -6.96 18.28 7.20
CA SER A 103 -7.61 19.30 6.36
C SER A 103 -6.63 20.31 5.78
N GLU A 104 -5.50 20.54 6.47
CA GLU A 104 -4.49 21.50 6.04
C GLU A 104 -3.51 20.89 5.05
N THR A 105 -3.53 21.40 3.81
CA THR A 105 -2.62 20.99 2.74
C THR A 105 -1.14 21.14 3.10
N ALA A 106 -0.79 22.10 3.96
CA ALA A 106 0.58 22.30 4.43
C ALA A 106 1.08 21.10 5.25
N ILE A 107 0.25 20.58 6.16
CA ILE A 107 0.57 19.41 6.99
C ILE A 107 0.70 18.16 6.10
N VAL A 108 -0.23 17.96 5.16
CA VAL A 108 -0.18 16.84 4.20
C VAL A 108 1.13 16.85 3.40
N LYS A 109 1.55 18.03 2.91
CA LYS A 109 2.83 18.19 2.20
C LYS A 109 4.03 17.92 3.10
N GLN A 110 4.00 18.40 4.34
CA GLN A 110 5.10 18.19 5.29
C GLN A 110 5.27 16.70 5.63
N ILE A 111 4.18 15.99 5.91
CA ILE A 111 4.21 14.55 6.18
C ILE A 111 4.68 13.78 4.95
N THR A 112 4.12 14.09 3.78
CA THR A 112 4.54 13.50 2.50
C THR A 112 6.06 13.61 2.32
N LYS A 113 6.61 14.81 2.54
CA LYS A 113 8.05 15.06 2.40
C LYS A 113 8.86 14.23 3.40
N ASN A 114 8.50 14.26 4.69
CA ASN A 114 9.23 13.53 5.73
C ASN A 114 9.26 12.01 5.46
N VAL A 115 8.14 11.44 5.04
CA VAL A 115 8.03 10.02 4.69
C VAL A 115 8.86 9.70 3.45
N ALA A 116 8.76 10.52 2.40
CA ALA A 116 9.54 10.35 1.18
C ALA A 116 11.06 10.42 1.46
N ASP A 117 11.51 11.43 2.22
CA ASP A 117 12.91 11.60 2.58
C ASP A 117 13.43 10.37 3.34
N SER A 118 12.64 9.84 4.28
CA SER A 118 13.01 8.65 5.07
C SER A 118 13.21 7.40 4.20
N ILE A 119 12.35 7.22 3.19
CA ILE A 119 12.40 6.07 2.29
C ILE A 119 13.53 6.22 1.28
N LEU A 120 13.72 7.43 0.73
CA LEU A 120 14.78 7.71 -0.22
C LEU A 120 16.16 7.55 0.42
N ILE A 121 16.36 8.04 1.64
CA ILE A 121 17.59 7.81 2.40
C ILE A 121 17.85 6.31 2.53
N SER A 122 16.84 5.52 2.93
CA SER A 122 16.99 4.07 3.06
C SER A 122 17.28 3.36 1.73
N ALA A 123 16.84 3.89 0.60
CA ALA A 123 17.09 3.31 -0.72
C ALA A 123 18.53 3.57 -1.22
N PHE A 124 19.17 4.66 -0.78
CA PHE A 124 20.55 5.01 -1.16
C PHE A 124 21.64 4.25 -0.39
N PHE A 125 21.31 3.69 0.79
CA PHE A 125 22.24 2.90 1.60
C PHE A 125 22.26 1.40 1.23
N ARG A 126 21.62 1.02 0.13
CA ARG A 126 21.59 -0.36 -0.40
C ARG A 126 22.35 -0.44 -1.71
#